data_AF-A0AAV6YF45-F1
#
_entry.id   AF-A0AAV6YF45-F1
#
_cell.length_a   1.000
_cell.length_b   1.000
_cell.length_c   1.000
_cell.angle_alpha   90.00
_cell.angle_beta   90.00
_cell.angle_gamma   90.00
#
_symmetry.space_group_name_H-M   'P 1'
#
loop_
_entity.id
_entity.type
_entity.pdbx_description
1 polymer ?
#
loop_
_entity_poly.entity_id
_entity_poly.type
_entity_poly.pdbx_seq_one_letter_code
_entity_poly.pdbx_strand_id
1 'polypeptide(L)'
;MQLVRTVIGDRGLIVLAQCCARIKRLRILLGTDDQVMEDEGGVSDTGLVALALGCRELEQLNVFVWDITNESLEYIGKCLKELRDFRLCLIKGEITISDLPLDFGVKSVLRGCEKLTRLDLELRLGWLTDVGLSFIGRNSQNIRRMLLSFVGETDRGLEMFSRWCRGFRHLEIRRCTFSENAVALAAIQLTSVTYLWVQFENSCIRDRALSHMVRPRWVMELIQERRRAVRNGNHVFVARQKPHLLAYYSVDGRRRTDAPGTITLM
;
A
#
# COMPACT_ATOMS: atom_id res chain seq x y z
N MET A 1 -22.12 5.46 10.94
CA MET A 1 -20.86 5.34 10.18
C MET A 1 -20.07 6.59 10.49
N GLN A 2 -19.06 6.53 11.36
CA GLN A 2 -18.28 7.71 11.75
C GLN A 2 -17.48 8.20 10.52
N LEU A 3 -17.75 9.44 10.10
CA LEU A 3 -17.00 10.11 9.04
C LEU A 3 -15.66 10.54 9.64
N VAL A 4 -14.68 9.65 9.59
CA VAL A 4 -13.32 10.00 10.02
C VAL A 4 -12.74 10.95 8.97
N ARG A 5 -12.45 12.18 9.40
CA ARG A 5 -11.96 13.27 8.55
C ARG A 5 -10.53 13.66 8.94
N THR A 6 -9.71 14.09 7.98
CA THR A 6 -8.43 14.76 8.31
C THR A 6 -8.71 16.19 8.72
N VAL A 7 -8.00 16.70 9.74
CA VAL A 7 -8.24 18.03 10.33
C VAL A 7 -7.85 19.19 9.40
N ILE A 8 -7.02 18.94 8.38
CA ILE A 8 -6.50 20.00 7.51
C ILE A 8 -7.44 20.34 6.33
N GLY A 9 -8.11 19.33 5.77
CA GLY A 9 -8.92 19.45 4.55
C GLY A 9 -8.18 20.03 3.34
N ASP A 10 -8.88 20.17 2.22
CA ASP A 10 -8.34 20.77 1.00
C ASP A 10 -8.02 22.25 1.20
N ARG A 11 -8.85 22.98 1.96
CA ARG A 11 -8.63 24.41 2.26
C ARG A 11 -7.28 24.64 2.94
N GLY A 12 -6.97 23.83 3.96
CA GLY A 12 -5.68 23.92 4.64
C GLY A 12 -4.51 23.54 3.73
N LEU A 13 -4.69 22.56 2.84
CA LEU A 13 -3.67 22.19 1.85
C LEU A 13 -3.42 23.28 0.80
N ILE A 14 -4.46 23.99 0.36
CA ILE A 14 -4.35 25.14 -0.54
C ILE A 14 -3.54 26.25 0.12
N VAL A 15 -3.84 26.59 1.38
CA VAL A 15 -3.07 27.60 2.12
C VAL A 15 -1.63 27.16 2.32
N LEU A 16 -1.40 25.89 2.68
CA LEU A 16 -0.06 25.33 2.82
C LEU A 16 0.74 25.44 1.51
N ALA A 17 0.11 25.10 0.38
CA ALA A 17 0.72 25.19 -0.94
C ALA A 17 1.14 26.63 -1.29
N GLN A 18 0.41 27.64 -0.85
CA GLN A 18 0.70 29.05 -1.09
C GLN A 18 1.79 29.60 -0.17
N CYS A 19 1.84 29.16 1.08
CA CYS A 19 2.71 29.75 2.10
C CYS A 19 4.02 28.97 2.32
N CYS A 20 4.05 27.66 2.02
CA CYS A 20 5.10 26.75 2.48
C CYS A 20 5.83 26.04 1.33
N ALA A 21 6.38 26.80 0.37
CA ALA A 21 7.04 26.24 -0.82
C ALA A 21 8.24 25.32 -0.53
N ARG A 22 8.88 25.47 0.64
CA ARG A 22 10.09 24.72 1.07
C ARG A 22 9.79 23.53 1.98
N ILE A 23 8.53 23.15 2.15
CA ILE A 23 8.18 21.98 2.95
C ILE A 23 8.75 20.72 2.30
N LYS A 24 9.45 19.91 3.10
CA LYS A 24 10.08 18.68 2.62
C LYS A 24 9.30 17.42 2.97
N ARG A 25 8.55 17.45 4.06
CA ARG A 25 7.85 16.27 4.57
C ARG A 25 6.47 16.67 5.05
N LEU A 26 5.45 16.03 4.50
CA LEU A 26 4.07 16.22 4.89
C LEU A 26 3.46 14.86 5.21
N ARG A 27 2.89 14.77 6.41
CA ARG A 27 2.12 13.60 6.85
C ARG A 27 0.77 14.08 7.37
N ILE A 28 -0.28 13.71 6.66
CA ILE A 28 -1.66 13.95 7.05
C ILE A 28 -2.17 12.63 7.63
N LEU A 29 -2.65 12.67 8.87
CA LEU A 29 -3.22 11.51 9.54
C LEU A 29 -4.75 11.63 9.56
N LEU A 30 -5.43 10.49 9.62
CA LEU A 30 -6.83 10.44 10.00
C LEU A 30 -7.00 11.03 11.41
N GLY A 31 -7.94 11.97 11.57
CA GLY A 31 -8.35 12.44 12.88
C GLY A 31 -9.02 11.33 13.69
N THR A 32 -9.07 11.47 15.01
CA THR A 32 -9.68 10.48 15.92
C THR A 32 -11.06 10.87 16.42
N ASP A 33 -11.54 12.06 16.09
CA ASP A 33 -12.68 12.65 16.79
C ASP A 33 -13.97 12.61 15.98
N ASP A 34 -15.04 12.20 16.67
CA ASP A 34 -16.44 12.14 16.18
C ASP A 34 -17.10 13.51 16.05
N GLN A 35 -16.41 14.59 16.42
CA GLN A 35 -16.91 15.95 16.29
C GLN A 35 -16.60 16.46 14.88
N VAL A 36 -17.48 16.08 13.96
CA VAL A 36 -17.48 16.55 12.59
C VAL A 36 -17.76 18.06 12.59
N MET A 37 -16.75 18.87 12.26
CA MET A 37 -17.01 20.16 11.63
C MET A 37 -17.53 19.84 10.23
N GLU A 38 -18.83 20.03 10.01
CA GLU A 38 -19.52 19.65 8.76
C GLU A 38 -18.89 20.30 7.52
N ASP A 39 -18.21 21.43 7.70
CA ASP A 39 -17.79 22.34 6.63
C ASP A 39 -16.33 22.22 6.11
N GLU A 40 -15.42 21.46 6.74
CA GLU A 40 -13.98 21.50 6.36
C GLU A 40 -13.50 20.45 5.34
N GLY A 41 -14.38 19.61 4.76
CA GLY A 41 -13.93 18.58 3.80
C GLY A 41 -13.00 17.54 4.46
N GLY A 42 -12.62 16.43 3.85
CA GLY A 42 -12.16 16.24 2.48
C GLY A 42 -10.75 16.82 2.26
N VAL A 43 -9.74 15.97 2.16
CA VAL A 43 -8.52 16.06 1.37
C VAL A 43 -8.86 15.17 0.19
N SER A 44 -9.02 15.79 -0.95
CA SER A 44 -9.32 15.13 -2.20
C SER A 44 -8.18 15.36 -3.20
N ASP A 45 -8.43 15.01 -4.45
CA ASP A 45 -7.66 15.45 -5.61
C ASP A 45 -7.34 16.96 -5.59
N THR A 46 -8.26 17.82 -5.16
CA THR A 46 -8.11 19.28 -5.15
C THR A 46 -6.92 19.72 -4.29
N GLY A 47 -6.86 19.27 -3.03
CA GLY A 47 -5.75 19.57 -2.13
C GLY A 47 -4.44 18.93 -2.59
N LEU A 48 -4.48 17.74 -3.19
CA LEU A 48 -3.29 17.09 -3.76
C LEU A 48 -2.71 17.87 -4.94
N VAL A 49 -3.55 18.38 -5.85
CA VAL A 49 -3.13 19.22 -6.98
C VAL A 49 -2.51 20.52 -6.48
N ALA A 50 -3.16 21.18 -5.50
CA ALA A 50 -2.62 22.39 -4.90
C ALA A 50 -1.23 22.16 -4.29
N LEU A 51 -1.08 21.10 -3.48
CA LEU A 51 0.21 20.69 -2.92
C LEU A 51 1.26 20.43 -3.99
N ALA A 52 0.91 19.67 -5.05
CA ALA A 52 1.84 19.34 -6.12
C ALA A 52 2.37 20.60 -6.80
N LEU A 53 1.52 21.61 -7.02
CA LEU A 53 1.88 22.85 -7.68
C LEU A 53 2.72 23.78 -6.79
N GLY A 54 2.38 23.89 -5.50
CA GLY A 54 2.99 24.84 -4.56
C GLY A 54 4.22 24.34 -3.80
N CYS A 55 4.30 23.03 -3.50
CA CYS A 55 5.32 22.45 -2.62
C CYS A 55 6.28 21.52 -3.38
N ARG A 56 7.06 22.07 -4.33
CA ARG A 56 7.89 21.26 -5.25
C ARG A 56 9.13 20.63 -4.63
N GLU A 57 9.55 21.10 -3.45
CA GLU A 57 10.66 20.54 -2.66
C GLU A 57 10.26 19.32 -1.81
N LEU A 58 9.02 18.82 -1.96
CA LEU A 58 8.52 17.73 -1.14
C LEU A 58 9.26 16.41 -1.42
N GLU A 59 9.88 15.87 -0.37
CA GLU A 59 10.61 14.59 -0.37
C GLU A 59 9.75 13.44 0.17
N GLN A 60 8.79 13.75 1.05
CA GLN A 60 7.90 12.76 1.65
C GLN A 60 6.45 13.26 1.72
N LEU A 61 5.53 12.44 1.20
CA LEU A 61 4.10 12.68 1.25
C LEU A 61 3.39 11.44 1.75
N ASN A 62 2.75 11.52 2.92
CA ASN A 62 1.90 10.46 3.46
C ASN A 62 0.52 11.04 3.75
N VAL A 63 -0.50 10.56 3.02
CA VAL A 63 -1.83 11.17 3.03
C VAL A 63 -2.92 10.13 3.11
N PHE A 64 -3.94 10.45 3.90
CA PHE A 64 -5.25 9.82 3.83
C PHE A 64 -6.17 10.74 3.03
N VAL A 65 -6.78 10.21 1.98
CA VAL A 65 -7.66 10.98 1.08
C VAL A 65 -9.03 10.33 0.99
N TRP A 66 -10.05 11.14 0.79
CA TRP A 66 -11.43 10.66 0.64
C TRP A 66 -11.77 10.40 -0.83
N ASP A 67 -11.17 11.16 -1.73
CA ASP A 67 -11.31 11.02 -3.18
C ASP A 67 -9.99 11.32 -3.89
N ILE A 68 -9.80 10.76 -5.08
CA ILE A 68 -8.61 10.96 -5.91
C ILE A 68 -8.88 10.63 -7.38
N THR A 69 -8.18 11.31 -8.28
CA THR A 69 -8.29 11.17 -9.75
C THR A 69 -6.93 10.82 -10.38
N ASN A 70 -6.92 10.29 -11.60
CA ASN A 70 -5.67 10.10 -12.36
C ASN A 70 -4.97 11.45 -12.59
N GLU A 71 -5.73 12.52 -12.83
CA GLU A 71 -5.20 13.88 -13.02
C GLU A 71 -4.38 14.35 -11.82
N SER A 72 -4.90 14.18 -10.59
CA SER A 72 -4.16 14.59 -9.39
C SER A 72 -2.83 13.85 -9.22
N LEU A 73 -2.80 12.54 -9.55
CA LEU A 73 -1.59 11.74 -9.56
C LEU A 73 -0.63 12.15 -10.69
N GLU A 74 -1.15 12.58 -11.83
CA GLU A 74 -0.34 13.15 -12.91
C GLU A 74 0.34 14.45 -12.47
N TYR A 75 -0.35 15.35 -11.77
CA TYR A 75 0.27 16.54 -11.20
C TYR A 75 1.37 16.20 -10.20
N ILE A 76 1.17 15.21 -9.33
CA ILE A 76 2.21 14.71 -8.42
C ILE A 76 3.44 14.26 -9.22
N GLY A 77 3.25 13.39 -10.22
CA GLY A 77 4.34 12.91 -11.07
C GLY A 77 5.03 14.04 -11.83
N LYS A 78 4.28 15.03 -12.32
CA LYS A 78 4.80 16.17 -13.09
C LYS A 78 5.58 17.14 -12.23
N CYS A 79 5.13 17.42 -11.00
CA CYS A 79 5.64 18.54 -10.21
C CYS A 79 6.57 18.14 -9.06
N LEU A 80 6.36 17.00 -8.40
CA LEU A 80 7.10 16.59 -7.20
C LEU A 80 8.35 15.77 -7.52
N LYS A 81 9.36 16.43 -8.11
CA LYS A 81 10.59 15.76 -8.59
C LYS A 81 11.54 15.30 -7.47
N GLU A 82 11.42 15.88 -6.28
CA GLU A 82 12.21 15.50 -5.11
C GLU A 82 11.61 14.35 -4.30
N LEU A 83 10.44 13.84 -4.70
CA LEU A 83 9.67 12.87 -3.93
C LEU A 83 10.40 11.51 -3.85
N ARG A 84 10.63 11.04 -2.61
CA ARG A 84 11.34 9.80 -2.28
C ARG A 84 10.46 8.77 -1.59
N ASP A 85 9.45 9.23 -0.85
CA ASP A 85 8.50 8.41 -0.09
C ASP A 85 7.08 8.93 -0.31
N PHE A 86 6.29 8.18 -1.07
CA PHE A 86 4.89 8.49 -1.34
C PHE A 86 3.99 7.40 -0.77
N ARG A 87 3.05 7.80 0.09
CA ARG A 87 2.07 6.90 0.69
C ARG A 87 0.69 7.50 0.56
N LEU A 88 -0.17 6.74 -0.09
CA LEU A 88 -1.55 7.13 -0.37
C LEU A 88 -2.47 6.09 0.24
N CYS A 89 -3.35 6.54 1.13
CA CYS A 89 -4.41 5.70 1.69
C CYS A 89 -5.77 6.31 1.40
N LEU A 90 -6.65 5.52 0.80
CA LEU A 90 -8.03 5.91 0.59
C LEU A 90 -8.89 5.55 1.81
N ILE A 91 -9.54 6.56 2.36
CA ILE A 91 -10.52 6.41 3.44
C ILE A 91 -11.76 5.75 2.85
N LYS A 92 -12.42 4.84 3.60
CA LYS A 92 -13.69 4.22 3.20
C LYS A 92 -14.85 5.22 3.39
N GLY A 93 -15.69 5.38 2.37
CA GLY A 93 -16.86 6.27 2.36
C GLY A 93 -17.65 6.14 1.05
N GLU A 94 -18.82 6.77 0.93
CA GLU A 94 -19.57 6.78 -0.34
C GLU A 94 -18.73 7.46 -1.43
N ILE A 95 -18.62 6.81 -2.59
CA ILE A 95 -17.80 7.28 -3.71
C ILE A 95 -18.69 8.11 -4.61
N THR A 96 -18.34 9.37 -4.85
CA THR A 96 -19.06 10.24 -5.79
C THR A 96 -18.66 10.02 -7.26
N ILE A 97 -17.61 9.22 -7.51
CA ILE A 97 -17.04 8.73 -8.79
C ILE A 97 -16.73 9.85 -9.79
N SER A 98 -15.47 9.92 -10.25
CA SER A 98 -15.20 10.59 -11.54
C SER A 98 -14.11 9.96 -12.42
N ASP A 99 -13.12 9.22 -11.89
CA ASP A 99 -11.99 8.79 -12.73
C ASP A 99 -11.29 7.49 -12.26
N LEU A 100 -12.01 6.36 -12.38
CA LEU A 100 -11.50 5.02 -12.08
C LEU A 100 -11.41 4.16 -13.35
N PRO A 101 -10.42 3.25 -13.47
CA PRO A 101 -9.35 2.95 -12.51
C PRO A 101 -8.18 3.96 -12.52
N LEU A 102 -7.35 3.94 -11.46
CA LEU A 102 -6.21 4.86 -11.26
C LEU A 102 -4.90 4.43 -11.98
N ASP A 103 -5.00 3.52 -12.95
CA ASP A 103 -3.83 2.86 -13.54
C ASP A 103 -2.85 3.86 -14.17
N PHE A 104 -3.38 4.89 -14.87
CA PHE A 104 -2.55 5.87 -15.58
C PHE A 104 -1.96 6.92 -14.65
N GLY A 105 -2.69 7.32 -13.62
CA GLY A 105 -2.21 8.24 -12.59
C GLY A 105 -1.05 7.63 -11.81
N VAL A 106 -1.18 6.36 -11.38
CA VAL A 106 -0.08 5.63 -10.71
C VAL A 106 1.13 5.50 -11.63
N LYS A 107 0.92 5.21 -12.91
CA LYS A 107 1.99 5.20 -13.92
C LYS A 107 2.67 6.57 -14.04
N SER A 108 1.92 7.67 -14.03
CA SER A 108 2.46 9.02 -14.10
C SER A 108 3.32 9.38 -12.89
N VAL A 109 2.90 8.99 -11.68
CA VAL A 109 3.73 9.15 -10.46
C VAL A 109 5.04 8.39 -10.60
N LEU A 110 4.98 7.12 -10.97
CA LEU A 110 6.18 6.27 -11.08
C LEU A 110 7.17 6.74 -12.15
N ARG A 111 6.67 7.27 -13.28
CA ARG A 111 7.53 7.84 -14.34
C ARG A 111 8.05 9.23 -14.00
N GLY A 112 7.25 10.02 -13.29
CA GLY A 112 7.54 11.42 -13.03
C GLY A 112 8.41 11.67 -11.80
N CYS A 113 8.26 10.87 -10.76
CA CYS A 113 9.00 10.95 -9.50
C CYS A 113 10.21 10.00 -9.53
N GLU A 114 11.25 10.34 -10.29
CA GLU A 114 12.40 9.45 -10.53
C GLU A 114 13.21 9.11 -9.27
N LYS A 115 13.14 9.95 -8.23
CA LYS A 115 13.78 9.74 -6.92
C LYS A 115 12.97 8.85 -5.98
N LEU A 116 11.79 8.37 -6.39
CA LEU A 116 10.91 7.60 -5.55
C LEU A 116 11.55 6.25 -5.21
N THR A 117 11.65 5.97 -3.91
CA THR A 117 12.22 4.72 -3.37
C THR A 117 11.24 3.94 -2.52
N ARG A 118 10.16 4.59 -2.07
CA ARG A 118 9.06 3.98 -1.34
C ARG A 118 7.72 4.42 -1.92
N LEU A 119 6.85 3.45 -2.17
CA LEU A 119 5.49 3.66 -2.61
C LEU A 119 4.54 2.79 -1.78
N ASP A 120 3.62 3.38 -1.02
CA ASP A 120 2.58 2.62 -0.34
C ASP A 120 1.23 3.03 -0.95
N LEU A 121 0.48 2.07 -1.50
CA LEU A 121 -0.85 2.25 -2.06
C LEU A 121 -1.86 1.41 -1.26
N GLU A 122 -2.73 2.09 -0.54
CA GLU A 122 -3.87 1.48 0.16
C GLU A 122 -5.16 1.97 -0.47
N LEU A 123 -5.65 1.25 -1.47
CA LEU A 123 -6.78 1.67 -2.29
C LEU A 123 -8.07 0.95 -1.85
N ARG A 124 -9.05 0.94 -2.74
CA ARG A 124 -10.28 0.17 -2.62
C ARG A 124 -10.36 -0.85 -3.76
N LEU A 125 -11.14 -1.90 -3.57
CA LEU A 125 -11.31 -2.94 -4.58
C LEU A 125 -11.78 -2.32 -5.91
N GLY A 126 -11.13 -2.68 -7.02
CA GLY A 126 -11.45 -2.18 -8.36
C GLY A 126 -10.82 -0.83 -8.74
N TRP A 127 -10.03 -0.22 -7.85
CA TRP A 127 -9.40 1.09 -8.14
C TRP A 127 -8.07 0.99 -8.88
N LEU A 128 -7.44 -0.18 -8.87
CA LEU A 128 -6.23 -0.45 -9.65
C LEU A 128 -6.35 -1.84 -10.27
N THR A 129 -6.25 -1.91 -11.58
CA THR A 129 -6.44 -3.16 -12.33
C THR A 129 -5.15 -3.97 -12.44
N ASP A 130 -5.24 -5.14 -13.07
CA ASP A 130 -4.05 -5.91 -13.47
C ASP A 130 -3.14 -5.12 -14.44
N VAL A 131 -3.70 -4.22 -15.27
CA VAL A 131 -2.93 -3.33 -16.14
C VAL A 131 -2.15 -2.31 -15.31
N GLY A 132 -2.79 -1.72 -14.30
CA GLY A 132 -2.13 -0.84 -13.34
C GLY A 132 -0.96 -1.52 -12.64
N LEU A 133 -1.14 -2.77 -12.17
CA LEU A 133 -0.05 -3.57 -11.59
C LEU A 133 1.11 -3.83 -12.56
N SER A 134 0.81 -4.07 -13.84
CA SER A 134 1.82 -4.19 -14.89
C SER A 134 2.61 -2.89 -15.07
N PHE A 135 1.94 -1.73 -15.00
CA PHE A 135 2.64 -0.44 -14.99
C PHE A 135 3.50 -0.27 -13.74
N ILE A 136 3.01 -0.65 -12.56
CA ILE A 136 3.85 -0.63 -11.35
C ILE A 136 5.12 -1.44 -11.57
N GLY A 137 5.00 -2.69 -12.02
CA GLY A 137 6.15 -3.55 -12.29
C GLY A 137 7.17 -2.90 -13.24
N ARG A 138 6.68 -2.34 -14.35
CA ARG A 138 7.51 -1.76 -15.42
C ARG A 138 8.14 -0.40 -15.09
N ASN A 139 7.68 0.31 -14.07
CA ASN A 139 8.12 1.68 -13.77
C ASN A 139 8.68 1.85 -12.34
N SER A 140 8.91 0.75 -11.62
CA SER A 140 9.36 0.76 -10.22
C SER A 140 10.85 0.41 -10.04
N GLN A 141 11.73 0.75 -10.99
CA GLN A 141 13.15 0.36 -10.97
C GLN A 141 13.91 0.88 -9.74
N ASN A 142 13.55 2.07 -9.26
CA ASN A 142 14.18 2.72 -8.11
C ASN A 142 13.51 2.37 -6.77
N ILE A 143 12.32 1.74 -6.82
CA ILE A 143 11.55 1.41 -5.62
C ILE A 143 12.21 0.25 -4.87
N ARG A 144 12.41 0.45 -3.57
CA ARG A 144 12.99 -0.53 -2.65
C ARG A 144 11.96 -1.10 -1.69
N ARG A 145 10.94 -0.31 -1.32
CA ARG A 145 9.85 -0.74 -0.45
C ARG A 145 8.51 -0.39 -1.05
N MET A 146 7.55 -1.30 -0.96
CA MET A 146 6.19 -1.04 -1.37
C MET A 146 5.21 -1.82 -0.53
N LEU A 147 4.12 -1.15 -0.23
CA LEU A 147 2.94 -1.75 0.35
C LEU A 147 1.80 -1.62 -0.66
N LEU A 148 1.11 -2.71 -0.93
CA LEU A 148 -0.01 -2.77 -1.85
C LEU A 148 -1.24 -3.34 -1.14
N SER A 149 -2.36 -2.60 -1.17
CA SER A 149 -3.64 -3.06 -0.64
C SER A 149 -4.79 -2.81 -1.60
N PHE A 150 -5.66 -3.81 -1.77
CA PHE A 150 -6.80 -3.77 -2.68
C PHE A 150 -6.41 -3.42 -4.13
N VAL A 151 -5.30 -4.00 -4.60
CA VAL A 151 -4.82 -3.81 -5.97
C VAL A 151 -4.95 -5.08 -6.79
N GLY A 152 -5.12 -4.92 -8.10
CA GLY A 152 -5.29 -6.02 -9.02
C GLY A 152 -6.66 -6.66 -8.93
N GLU A 153 -6.95 -7.45 -9.94
CA GLU A 153 -8.22 -8.17 -10.10
C GLU A 153 -7.97 -9.67 -10.04
N THR A 154 -6.85 -10.14 -10.61
CA THR A 154 -6.52 -11.56 -10.71
C THR A 154 -5.04 -11.83 -10.41
N ASP A 155 -4.71 -13.12 -10.30
CA ASP A 155 -3.32 -13.60 -10.20
C ASP A 155 -2.42 -13.09 -11.34
N ARG A 156 -3.01 -12.78 -12.51
CA ARG A 156 -2.26 -12.27 -13.66
C ARG A 156 -1.65 -10.89 -13.39
N GLY A 157 -2.33 -10.04 -12.61
CA GLY A 157 -1.80 -8.74 -12.21
C GLY A 157 -0.50 -8.88 -11.42
N LEU A 158 -0.49 -9.77 -10.43
CA LEU A 158 0.71 -10.03 -9.61
C LEU A 158 1.85 -10.64 -10.43
N GLU A 159 1.55 -11.57 -11.35
CA GLU A 159 2.54 -12.15 -12.26
C GLU A 159 3.15 -11.07 -13.18
N MET A 160 2.35 -10.16 -13.73
CA MET A 160 2.86 -9.07 -14.57
C MET A 160 3.71 -8.08 -13.78
N PHE A 161 3.30 -7.76 -12.54
CA PHE A 161 4.06 -6.93 -11.62
C PHE A 161 5.46 -7.51 -11.35
N SER A 162 5.57 -8.82 -11.06
CA SER A 162 6.82 -9.43 -10.63
C SER A 162 7.88 -9.56 -11.74
N ARG A 163 7.47 -9.57 -13.02
CA ARG A 163 8.37 -9.77 -14.17
C ARG A 163 9.48 -8.73 -14.32
N TRP A 164 9.23 -7.50 -13.86
CA TRP A 164 10.09 -6.34 -14.16
C TRP A 164 10.77 -5.74 -12.92
N CYS A 165 10.33 -6.13 -11.72
CA CYS A 165 10.81 -5.60 -10.45
C CYS A 165 12.11 -6.27 -9.97
N ARG A 166 13.27 -5.73 -10.39
CA ARG A 166 14.59 -6.30 -10.03
C ARG A 166 15.28 -5.64 -8.83
N GLY A 167 14.88 -4.44 -8.43
CA GLY A 167 15.54 -3.68 -7.35
C GLY A 167 14.90 -3.82 -5.96
N PHE A 168 13.81 -4.57 -5.89
CA PHE A 168 12.84 -4.49 -4.82
C PHE A 168 13.27 -5.28 -3.58
N ARG A 169 13.20 -4.70 -2.37
CA ARG A 169 13.72 -5.33 -1.12
C ARG A 169 12.63 -5.69 -0.10
N HIS A 170 11.56 -4.92 0.00
CA HIS A 170 10.54 -5.05 1.05
C HIS A 170 9.13 -4.96 0.47
N LEU A 171 8.40 -6.08 0.42
CA LEU A 171 7.04 -6.16 -0.16
C LEU A 171 6.02 -6.46 0.91
N GLU A 172 4.98 -5.64 0.98
CA GLU A 172 3.80 -5.92 1.78
C GLU A 172 2.58 -5.99 0.87
N ILE A 173 1.85 -7.11 0.90
CA ILE A 173 0.60 -7.29 0.17
C ILE A 173 -0.48 -7.59 1.21
N ARG A 174 -1.55 -6.81 1.25
CA ARG A 174 -2.71 -7.10 2.11
C ARG A 174 -4.00 -6.90 1.37
N ARG A 175 -5.05 -7.60 1.78
CA ARG A 175 -6.41 -7.39 1.27
C ARG A 175 -6.46 -7.42 -0.27
N CYS A 176 -5.66 -8.30 -0.87
CA CYS A 176 -5.66 -8.59 -2.29
C CYS A 176 -6.16 -10.04 -2.48
N THR A 177 -6.69 -10.34 -3.65
CA THR A 177 -7.33 -11.63 -3.97
C THR A 177 -6.36 -12.66 -4.56
N PHE A 178 -5.04 -12.41 -4.50
CA PHE A 178 -4.04 -13.29 -5.09
C PHE A 178 -3.96 -14.65 -4.40
N SER A 179 -3.82 -15.70 -5.19
CA SER A 179 -3.64 -17.06 -4.70
C SER A 179 -2.24 -17.29 -4.11
N GLU A 180 -2.11 -18.35 -3.29
CA GLU A 180 -0.80 -18.83 -2.81
C GLU A 180 0.17 -19.11 -3.97
N ASN A 181 -0.35 -19.63 -5.09
CA ASN A 181 0.47 -19.94 -6.27
C ASN A 181 1.00 -18.67 -6.96
N ALA A 182 0.17 -17.65 -7.10
CA ALA A 182 0.61 -16.38 -7.68
C ALA A 182 1.66 -15.70 -6.80
N VAL A 183 1.47 -15.73 -5.47
CA VAL A 183 2.47 -15.21 -4.51
C VAL A 183 3.79 -15.95 -4.63
N ALA A 184 3.76 -17.29 -4.69
CA ALA A 184 4.98 -18.10 -4.85
C ALA A 184 5.70 -17.79 -6.16
N LEU A 185 4.98 -17.76 -7.29
CA LEU A 185 5.54 -17.43 -8.60
C LEU A 185 6.13 -16.02 -8.64
N ALA A 186 5.44 -15.04 -8.05
CA ALA A 186 5.94 -13.68 -7.94
C ALA A 186 7.21 -13.60 -7.10
N ALA A 187 7.25 -14.29 -5.95
CA ALA A 187 8.42 -14.32 -5.07
C ALA A 187 9.66 -14.95 -5.74
N ILE A 188 9.46 -15.94 -6.61
CA ILE A 188 10.53 -16.53 -7.44
C ILE A 188 11.10 -15.51 -8.43
N GLN A 189 10.24 -14.71 -9.07
CA GLN A 189 10.66 -13.69 -10.03
C GLN A 189 11.31 -12.47 -9.36
N LEU A 190 10.85 -12.09 -8.16
CA LEU A 190 11.36 -10.98 -7.35
C LEU A 190 12.68 -11.36 -6.66
N THR A 191 13.73 -11.61 -7.43
CA THR A 191 15.01 -12.16 -6.94
C THR A 191 15.74 -11.31 -5.88
N SER A 192 15.51 -9.99 -5.85
CA SER A 192 16.13 -9.08 -4.87
C SER A 192 15.34 -8.91 -3.57
N VAL A 193 14.13 -9.51 -3.46
CA VAL A 193 13.28 -9.30 -2.28
C VAL A 193 13.91 -9.95 -1.06
N THR A 194 14.04 -9.16 0.01
CA THR A 194 14.63 -9.58 1.29
C THR A 194 13.61 -9.73 2.40
N TYR A 195 12.43 -9.14 2.22
CA TYR A 195 11.30 -9.20 3.13
C TYR A 195 10.02 -9.22 2.29
N LEU A 196 9.17 -10.21 2.54
CA LEU A 196 7.86 -10.36 1.95
C LEU A 196 6.86 -10.63 3.07
N TRP A 197 5.82 -9.83 3.15
CA TRP A 197 4.68 -10.08 4.02
C TRP A 197 3.39 -10.06 3.20
N VAL A 198 2.56 -11.09 3.38
CA VAL A 198 1.29 -11.25 2.67
C VAL A 198 0.19 -11.58 3.67
N GLN A 199 -0.89 -10.82 3.69
CA GLN A 199 -2.15 -11.20 4.33
C GLN A 199 -3.11 -11.76 3.28
N PHE A 200 -3.47 -13.04 3.42
CA PHE A 200 -4.39 -13.73 2.51
C PHE A 200 -5.84 -13.49 2.90
N GLU A 201 -6.72 -13.38 1.89
CA GLU A 201 -8.17 -13.28 2.14
C GLU A 201 -8.84 -14.65 2.39
N ASN A 202 -8.17 -15.75 2.06
CA ASN A 202 -8.62 -17.10 2.36
C ASN A 202 -8.61 -17.39 3.88
N SER A 203 -9.36 -18.41 4.32
CA SER A 203 -9.43 -18.81 5.74
C SER A 203 -8.24 -19.64 6.22
N CYS A 204 -7.44 -20.21 5.31
CA CYS A 204 -6.28 -21.03 5.66
C CYS A 204 -5.21 -20.95 4.58
N ILE A 205 -3.94 -21.14 5.00
CA ILE A 205 -2.81 -21.36 4.09
C ILE A 205 -2.57 -22.86 4.01
N ARG A 206 -2.58 -23.42 2.79
CA ARG A 206 -2.39 -24.87 2.53
C ARG A 206 -0.97 -25.25 2.13
N ASP A 207 -0.10 -24.27 1.93
CA ASP A 207 1.36 -24.39 1.82
C ASP A 207 1.93 -25.11 0.58
N ARG A 208 1.14 -25.94 -0.11
CA ARG A 208 1.62 -26.71 -1.28
C ARG A 208 2.34 -25.85 -2.33
N ALA A 209 1.78 -24.68 -2.66
CA ALA A 209 2.38 -23.79 -3.66
C ALA A 209 3.53 -22.94 -3.10
N LEU A 210 3.46 -22.56 -1.82
CA LEU A 210 4.47 -21.72 -1.16
C LEU A 210 5.80 -22.47 -0.99
N SER A 211 5.78 -23.80 -0.88
CA SER A 211 6.99 -24.61 -0.88
C SER A 211 7.90 -24.38 -2.11
N HIS A 212 7.35 -23.95 -3.26
CA HIS A 212 8.14 -23.69 -4.47
C HIS A 212 8.99 -22.41 -4.42
N MET A 213 8.73 -21.49 -3.49
CA MET A 213 9.51 -20.26 -3.33
C MET A 213 10.61 -20.34 -2.27
N VAL A 214 10.84 -21.54 -1.70
CA VAL A 214 11.94 -21.81 -0.76
C VAL A 214 13.28 -21.65 -1.47
N ARG A 215 14.23 -20.98 -0.81
CA ARG A 215 15.60 -20.78 -1.30
C ARG A 215 16.58 -20.64 -0.12
N PRO A 216 17.90 -20.77 -0.31
CA PRO A 216 18.86 -20.73 0.79
C PRO A 216 18.72 -19.47 1.64
N ARG A 217 18.73 -19.59 2.97
CA ARG A 217 18.58 -18.48 3.93
C ARG A 217 17.23 -17.74 3.91
N TRP A 218 16.26 -18.21 3.13
CA TRP A 218 14.92 -17.65 3.06
C TRP A 218 14.03 -18.34 4.08
N VAL A 219 13.84 -17.70 5.23
CA VAL A 219 12.98 -18.20 6.32
C VAL A 219 11.54 -17.82 6.01
N MET A 220 10.63 -18.77 6.18
CA MET A 220 9.21 -18.56 5.96
C MET A 220 8.43 -18.87 7.25
N GLU A 221 7.52 -17.99 7.63
CA GLU A 221 6.65 -18.10 8.79
C GLU A 221 5.19 -17.99 8.34
N LEU A 222 4.42 -19.05 8.58
CA LEU A 222 2.98 -19.08 8.30
C LEU A 222 2.21 -18.85 9.60
N ILE A 223 1.39 -17.81 9.60
CA ILE A 223 0.53 -17.44 10.72
C ILE A 223 -0.90 -17.75 10.28
N GLN A 224 -1.54 -18.75 10.88
CA GLN A 224 -2.89 -19.18 10.49
C GLN A 224 -3.99 -18.25 11.02
N GLU A 225 -5.21 -18.39 10.50
CA GLU A 225 -6.37 -17.61 10.95
C GLU A 225 -6.56 -17.77 12.46
N ARG A 226 -6.75 -16.66 13.17
CA ARG A 226 -7.14 -16.69 14.58
C ARG A 226 -8.45 -15.98 14.77
N ARG A 227 -9.30 -16.58 15.61
CA ARG A 227 -10.53 -15.97 16.08
C ARG A 227 -10.33 -15.58 17.52
N ARG A 228 -10.32 -14.28 17.79
CA ARG A 228 -10.20 -13.74 19.13
C ARG A 228 -11.49 -13.04 19.50
N ALA A 229 -12.11 -13.47 20.60
CA ALA A 229 -13.17 -12.69 21.22
C ALA A 229 -12.55 -11.40 21.77
N VAL A 230 -12.99 -10.26 21.25
CA VAL A 230 -12.62 -8.93 21.71
C VAL A 230 -13.84 -8.34 22.40
N ARG A 231 -13.62 -7.87 23.62
CA ARG A 231 -14.66 -7.23 24.44
C ARG A 231 -14.51 -5.72 24.30
N ASN A 232 -15.56 -5.05 23.84
CA ASN A 232 -15.66 -3.58 23.86
C ASN A 232 -16.91 -3.20 24.66
N GLY A 233 -16.71 -2.76 25.90
CA GLY A 233 -17.79 -2.60 26.87
C GLY A 233 -18.55 -3.92 27.12
N ASN A 234 -19.87 -3.89 26.93
CA ASN A 234 -20.74 -5.07 27.08
C ASN A 234 -20.82 -5.95 25.83
N HIS A 235 -20.23 -5.53 24.71
CA HIS A 235 -20.29 -6.28 23.45
C HIS A 235 -19.05 -7.14 23.27
N VAL A 236 -19.26 -8.41 22.95
CA VAL A 236 -18.21 -9.35 22.53
C VAL A 236 -18.33 -9.55 21.03
N PHE A 237 -17.29 -9.20 20.28
CA PHE A 237 -17.19 -9.51 18.85
C PHE A 237 -15.99 -10.41 18.59
N VAL A 238 -16.11 -11.25 17.57
CA VAL A 238 -15.01 -12.13 17.15
C VAL A 238 -14.16 -11.40 16.13
N ALA A 239 -13.03 -10.86 16.56
CA ALA A 239 -12.00 -10.38 15.65
C ALA A 239 -11.38 -11.58 14.94
N ARG A 240 -11.53 -11.62 13.61
CA ARG A 240 -10.85 -12.61 12.76
C ARG A 240 -9.55 -12.01 12.26
N GLN A 241 -8.43 -12.55 12.73
CA GLN A 241 -7.14 -12.32 12.13
C GLN A 241 -6.99 -13.28 10.96
N LYS A 242 -6.84 -12.75 9.75
CA LYS A 242 -6.62 -13.52 8.53
C LYS A 242 -5.25 -14.22 8.55
N PRO A 243 -5.04 -15.28 7.75
CA PRO A 243 -3.73 -15.93 7.62
C PRO A 243 -2.68 -15.01 6.99
N HIS A 244 -1.46 -15.02 7.53
CA HIS A 244 -0.34 -14.25 7.01
C HIS A 244 0.82 -15.18 6.62
N LEU A 245 1.52 -14.85 5.53
CA LEU A 245 2.87 -15.31 5.22
C LEU A 245 3.84 -14.20 5.56
N LEU A 246 4.87 -14.51 6.32
CA LEU A 246 6.05 -13.67 6.50
C LEU A 246 7.25 -14.43 5.97
N ALA A 247 8.04 -13.84 5.08
CA ALA A 247 9.23 -14.46 4.54
C ALA A 247 10.38 -13.45 4.47
N TYR A 248 11.58 -13.86 4.89
CA TYR A 248 12.72 -12.95 4.99
C TYR A 248 14.05 -13.68 4.88
N TYR A 249 15.11 -12.97 4.46
CA TYR A 249 16.46 -13.51 4.51
C TYR A 249 17.04 -13.43 5.92
N SER A 250 17.50 -14.57 6.46
CA SER A 250 18.30 -14.64 7.69
C SER A 250 19.77 -14.84 7.38
N VAL A 251 20.66 -14.13 8.08
CA VAL A 251 22.12 -14.24 7.89
C VAL A 251 22.64 -15.64 8.24
N ASP A 252 22.13 -16.22 9.32
CA ASP A 252 22.49 -17.56 9.78
C ASP A 252 21.67 -18.68 9.10
N GLY A 253 20.64 -18.30 8.33
CA GLY A 253 19.69 -19.21 7.69
C GLY A 253 18.87 -20.07 8.67
N ARG A 254 18.96 -19.80 9.97
CA ARG A 254 18.26 -20.58 11.00
C ARG A 254 16.87 -20.03 11.20
N ARG A 255 15.94 -20.94 11.42
CA ARG A 255 14.60 -20.61 11.92
C ARG A 255 14.73 -20.12 13.36
N ARG A 256 13.93 -19.13 13.72
CA ARG A 256 13.90 -18.60 15.09
C ARG A 256 13.44 -19.66 16.10
N THR A 257 14.04 -19.70 17.28
CA THR A 257 13.76 -20.70 18.33
C THR A 257 12.66 -20.27 19.30
N ASP A 258 12.25 -19.01 19.22
CA ASP A 258 11.26 -18.35 20.10
C ASP A 258 9.90 -18.15 19.40
N ALA A 259 9.66 -18.84 18.27
CA ALA A 259 8.38 -18.78 17.58
C ALA A 259 7.28 -19.34 18.48
N PRO A 260 6.18 -18.60 18.72
CA PRO A 260 5.00 -19.13 19.39
C PRO A 260 4.46 -20.35 18.62
N GLY A 261 3.98 -21.39 19.30
CA GLY A 261 3.47 -22.63 18.66
C GLY A 261 2.31 -22.45 17.67
N THR A 262 1.76 -21.24 17.62
CA THR A 262 0.77 -20.76 16.64
C THR A 262 1.35 -20.32 15.29
N ILE A 263 2.67 -20.37 15.12
CA ILE A 263 3.38 -20.03 13.87
C ILE A 263 4.00 -21.32 13.33
N THR A 264 3.72 -21.64 12.06
CA THR A 264 4.38 -22.74 11.37
C THR A 264 5.62 -22.22 10.66
N LEU A 265 6.80 -22.73 11.02
CA LEU A 265 8.08 -22.34 10.43
C LEU A 265 8.45 -23.27 9.27
N MET A 266 8.89 -22.68 8.17
CA MET A 266 9.32 -23.33 6.93
C MET A 266 10.72 -22.88 6.50
#